data_AF-D3RT86-F1
#
_entry.id   AF-D3RT86-F1
#
_cell.length_a   1.000
_cell.length_b   1.000
_cell.length_c   1.000
_cell.angle_alpha   90.00
_cell.angle_beta   90.00
_cell.angle_gamma   90.00
#
_symmetry.space_group_name_H-M   'P 1'
#
loop_
_entity.id
_entity.type
_entity.pdbx_description
1 polymer ?
#
loop_
_entity_poly.entity_id
_entity_poly.type
_entity_poly.pdbx_seq_one_letter_code
_entity_poly.pdbx_strand_id
1 'polypeptide(L)'
;MSALTTAFQERKAEVEAYLEFLSDMEEQTKKGPPRFEGAQRPITVEQQRILYSTVYLQLYNLVEATISLCIHEVTEATRSNAQWTPSDLNDDLRREWVRAVARTHEALSPDNRLNHALQLCNHLASALPVDRFDMDKGGGGNWDDSAIERMTKRLGFELHVAKKIYAAIKKPIRDDMGSLALVKNLRNRLAHGSISFVECSENETFSGIKSLANNTLRYLEAVVGCFEKYLEGYEYLLPERRP
;
A
#
# COMPACT_ATOMS: atom_id res chain seq x y z
N MET A 1 4.49 3.59 19.90
CA MET A 1 4.50 3.14 18.51
C MET A 1 3.08 2.71 18.18
N SER A 2 2.44 3.30 17.17
CA SER A 2 1.03 2.98 16.85
C SER A 2 0.89 1.54 16.34
N ALA A 3 -0.33 1.00 16.35
CA ALA A 3 -0.63 -0.30 15.75
C ALA A 3 -0.22 -0.34 14.26
N LEU A 4 -0.42 0.78 13.54
CA LEU A 4 -0.02 0.95 12.15
C LEU A 4 1.49 0.77 11.95
N THR A 5 2.31 1.46 12.74
CA THR A 5 3.77 1.34 12.64
C THR A 5 4.25 -0.04 13.04
N THR A 6 3.72 -0.63 14.10
CA THR A 6 4.10 -2.00 14.51
C THR A 6 3.85 -3.00 13.38
N ALA A 7 2.64 -3.02 12.82
CA ALA A 7 2.29 -3.93 11.73
C ALA A 7 3.13 -3.69 10.46
N PHE A 8 3.43 -2.43 10.13
CA PHE A 8 4.33 -2.11 9.01
C PHE A 8 5.77 -2.62 9.26
N GLN A 9 6.31 -2.41 10.46
CA GLN A 9 7.68 -2.82 10.78
C GLN A 9 7.84 -4.35 10.79
N GLU A 10 6.84 -5.09 11.27
CA GLU A 10 6.82 -6.56 11.20
C GLU A 10 6.92 -7.05 9.75
N ARG A 11 6.09 -6.52 8.85
CA ARG A 11 6.10 -6.89 7.42
C ARG A 11 7.35 -6.39 6.69
N LYS A 12 7.86 -5.21 7.06
CA LYS A 12 9.13 -4.68 6.55
C LYS A 12 10.30 -5.60 6.93
N ALA A 13 10.33 -6.09 8.16
CA ALA A 13 11.37 -7.01 8.63
C ALA A 13 11.38 -8.33 7.85
N GLU A 14 10.22 -8.87 7.44
CA GLU A 14 10.14 -10.05 6.56
C GLU A 14 10.86 -9.81 5.22
N VAL A 15 10.61 -8.65 4.60
CA VAL A 15 11.26 -8.27 3.33
C VAL A 15 12.76 -8.02 3.52
N GLU A 16 13.15 -7.32 4.59
CA GLU A 16 14.55 -7.03 4.89
C GLU A 16 15.34 -8.31 5.14
N ALA A 17 14.79 -9.26 5.89
CA ALA A 17 15.40 -10.57 6.12
C ALA A 17 15.60 -11.34 4.80
N TYR A 18 14.63 -11.27 3.88
CA TYR A 18 14.78 -11.88 2.56
C TYR A 18 15.86 -11.19 1.72
N LEU A 19 15.93 -9.86 1.73
CA LEU A 19 16.97 -9.10 1.04
C LEU A 19 18.37 -9.37 1.62
N GLU A 20 18.48 -9.58 2.93
CA GLU A 20 19.73 -9.97 3.59
C GLU A 20 20.18 -11.35 3.11
N PHE A 21 19.30 -12.35 3.13
CA PHE A 21 19.57 -13.68 2.58
C PHE A 21 20.08 -13.63 1.12
N LEU A 22 19.43 -12.84 0.26
CA LEU A 22 19.87 -12.70 -1.13
C LEU A 22 21.21 -11.95 -1.25
N SER A 23 21.51 -11.02 -0.33
CA SER A 23 22.79 -10.31 -0.29
C SER A 23 23.93 -11.26 0.03
N ASP A 24 23.73 -12.14 1.01
CA ASP A 24 24.72 -13.16 1.39
C ASP A 24 24.97 -14.13 0.22
N MET A 25 23.90 -14.56 -0.45
CA MET A 25 24.00 -15.43 -1.64
C MET A 25 24.80 -14.76 -2.78
N GLU A 26 24.55 -13.48 -3.05
CA GLU A 26 25.27 -12.70 -4.07
C GLU A 26 26.75 -12.54 -3.68
N GLU A 27 27.07 -12.37 -2.40
CA GLU A 27 28.47 -12.31 -1.94
C GLU A 27 29.18 -13.65 -2.15
N GLN A 28 28.53 -14.78 -1.86
CA GLN A 28 29.10 -16.11 -2.13
C GLN A 28 29.35 -16.34 -3.62
N THR A 29 28.48 -15.81 -4.49
CA THR A 29 28.63 -15.91 -5.95
C THR A 29 29.97 -15.35 -6.44
N LYS A 30 30.55 -14.35 -5.75
CA LYS A 30 31.88 -13.79 -6.06
C LYS A 30 33.02 -14.78 -5.82
N LYS A 31 32.81 -15.79 -4.97
CA LYS A 31 33.79 -16.84 -4.62
C LYS A 31 33.57 -18.13 -5.42
N GLY A 32 32.57 -18.16 -6.29
CA GLY A 32 32.13 -19.33 -7.07
C GLY A 32 30.63 -19.57 -6.92
N PRO A 33 30.05 -20.55 -7.64
CA PRO A 33 28.61 -20.82 -7.57
C PRO A 33 28.15 -21.08 -6.12
N PRO A 34 27.16 -20.31 -5.60
CA PRO A 34 26.74 -20.42 -4.21
C PRO A 34 26.17 -21.81 -3.94
N ARG A 35 26.41 -22.35 -2.73
CA ARG A 35 26.06 -23.73 -2.41
C ARG A 35 25.87 -23.88 -0.89
N PHE A 36 24.84 -24.61 -0.50
CA PHE A 36 24.67 -25.00 0.91
C PHE A 36 25.74 -26.02 1.33
N GLU A 37 26.18 -25.94 2.58
CA GLU A 37 27.10 -26.94 3.13
C GLU A 37 26.52 -28.35 3.01
N GLY A 38 27.34 -29.30 2.54
CA GLY A 38 26.90 -30.68 2.30
C GLY A 38 26.07 -30.91 1.04
N ALA A 39 25.65 -29.86 0.30
CA ALA A 39 24.90 -30.04 -0.94
C ALA A 39 25.78 -30.55 -2.09
N GLN A 40 25.26 -31.51 -2.86
CA GLN A 40 25.97 -32.06 -4.03
C GLN A 40 26.03 -31.10 -5.22
N ARG A 41 25.03 -30.21 -5.35
CA ARG A 41 24.90 -29.27 -6.47
C ARG A 41 24.83 -27.84 -5.94
N PRO A 42 25.46 -26.87 -6.64
CA PRO A 42 25.31 -25.46 -6.31
C PRO A 42 23.89 -24.96 -6.65
N ILE A 43 23.54 -23.81 -6.10
CA ILE A 43 22.36 -23.03 -6.49
C ILE A 43 22.60 -22.51 -7.90
N THR A 44 21.74 -22.90 -8.83
CA THR A 44 21.87 -22.55 -10.25
C THR A 44 21.51 -21.09 -10.51
N VAL A 45 21.96 -20.55 -11.64
CA VAL A 45 21.57 -19.19 -12.08
C VAL A 45 20.06 -19.06 -12.23
N GLU A 46 19.40 -20.12 -12.72
CA GLU A 46 17.94 -20.18 -12.81
C GLU A 46 17.28 -20.04 -11.43
N GLN A 47 17.76 -20.78 -10.42
CA GLN A 47 17.26 -20.70 -9.05
C GLN A 47 17.50 -19.31 -8.44
N GLN A 48 18.66 -18.70 -8.69
CA GLN A 48 18.94 -17.32 -8.24
C GLN A 48 17.95 -16.32 -8.86
N ARG A 49 17.70 -16.41 -10.17
CA ARG A 49 16.71 -15.57 -10.86
C ARG A 49 15.30 -15.74 -10.28
N ILE A 50 14.91 -16.97 -9.95
CA ILE A 50 13.61 -17.24 -9.30
C ILE A 50 13.53 -16.55 -7.94
N LEU A 51 14.57 -16.65 -7.13
CA LEU A 51 14.66 -16.00 -5.83
C LEU A 51 14.60 -14.47 -5.97
N TYR A 52 15.37 -13.88 -6.88
CA TYR A 52 15.35 -12.43 -7.14
C TYR A 52 13.96 -11.92 -7.53
N SER A 53 13.25 -12.64 -8.38
CA SER A 53 11.91 -12.26 -8.80
C SER A 53 10.86 -12.33 -7.69
N THR A 54 11.11 -13.13 -6.64
CA THR A 54 10.23 -13.23 -5.48
C THR A 54 10.19 -11.93 -4.66
N VAL A 55 11.25 -11.11 -4.74
CA VAL A 55 11.29 -9.77 -4.10
C VAL A 55 10.14 -8.89 -4.57
N TYR A 56 9.78 -8.91 -5.86
CA TYR A 56 8.68 -8.10 -6.38
C TYR A 56 7.32 -8.50 -5.80
N LEU A 57 7.11 -9.79 -5.54
CA LEU A 57 5.88 -10.28 -4.91
C LEU A 57 5.80 -9.84 -3.45
N GLN A 58 6.88 -10.00 -2.69
CA GLN A 58 6.92 -9.60 -1.28
C GLN A 58 6.77 -8.07 -1.12
N LEU A 59 7.47 -7.29 -1.95
CA LEU A 59 7.34 -5.83 -1.95
C LEU A 59 5.92 -5.39 -2.26
N TYR A 60 5.28 -5.99 -3.25
CA TYR A 60 3.91 -5.61 -3.58
C TYR A 60 2.94 -6.00 -2.47
N ASN A 61 3.09 -7.18 -1.87
CA ASN A 61 2.27 -7.59 -0.74
C ASN A 61 2.42 -6.61 0.43
N LEU A 62 3.65 -6.18 0.73
CA LEU A 62 3.91 -5.15 1.73
C LEU A 62 3.20 -3.83 1.38
N VAL A 63 3.30 -3.34 0.13
CA VAL A 63 2.61 -2.12 -0.32
C VAL A 63 1.10 -2.26 -0.10
N GLU A 64 0.51 -3.35 -0.57
CA GLU A 64 -0.94 -3.57 -0.49
C GLU A 64 -1.43 -3.71 0.95
N ALA A 65 -0.73 -4.46 1.79
CA ALA A 65 -1.04 -4.61 3.21
C ALA A 65 -0.93 -3.28 3.95
N THR A 66 0.15 -2.52 3.71
CA THR A 66 0.39 -1.22 4.37
C THR A 66 -0.72 -0.22 4.05
N ILE A 67 -1.05 -0.04 2.77
CA ILE A 67 -2.07 0.94 2.37
C ILE A 67 -3.47 0.49 2.81
N SER A 68 -3.76 -0.81 2.75
CA SER A 68 -5.03 -1.34 3.25
C SER A 68 -5.20 -1.08 4.74
N LEU A 69 -4.14 -1.28 5.53
CA LEU A 69 -4.16 -1.00 6.96
C LEU A 69 -4.29 0.51 7.23
N CYS A 70 -3.54 1.36 6.52
CA CYS A 70 -3.66 2.81 6.63
C CYS A 70 -5.11 3.29 6.43
N ILE A 71 -5.79 2.80 5.39
CA ILE A 71 -7.20 3.14 5.12
C ILE A 71 -8.10 2.61 6.25
N HIS A 72 -7.86 1.36 6.68
CA HIS A 72 -8.63 0.74 7.76
C HIS A 72 -8.55 1.55 9.06
N GLU A 73 -7.36 1.94 9.50
CA GLU A 73 -7.16 2.73 10.72
C GLU A 73 -7.86 4.08 10.64
N VAL A 74 -7.88 4.74 9.47
CA VAL A 74 -8.65 5.98 9.28
C VAL A 74 -10.15 5.73 9.43
N THR A 75 -10.69 4.69 8.79
CA THR A 75 -12.11 4.36 8.92
C THR A 75 -12.49 3.97 10.34
N GLU A 76 -11.64 3.25 11.07
CA GLU A 76 -11.89 2.90 12.46
C GLU A 76 -11.78 4.11 13.40
N ALA A 77 -10.86 5.04 13.14
CA ALA A 77 -10.75 6.28 13.91
C ALA A 77 -12.03 7.14 13.83
N THR A 78 -12.72 7.15 12.68
CA THR A 78 -14.03 7.83 12.56
C THR A 78 -15.11 7.23 13.46
N ARG A 79 -14.94 6.00 13.93
CA ARG A 79 -15.90 5.29 14.78
C ARG A 79 -15.61 5.44 16.27
N SER A 80 -14.50 6.07 16.66
CA SER A 80 -14.00 6.13 18.03
C SER A 80 -15.12 6.34 19.06
N ASN A 81 -15.53 5.26 19.74
CA ASN A 81 -16.62 5.20 20.73
C ASN A 81 -17.96 5.84 20.30
N ALA A 82 -18.31 5.78 19.01
CA ALA A 82 -19.52 6.39 18.46
C ALA A 82 -19.61 7.91 18.73
N GLN A 83 -18.47 8.58 18.88
CA GLN A 83 -18.39 9.99 19.22
C GLN A 83 -18.68 10.91 18.03
N TRP A 84 -18.30 10.50 16.82
CA TRP A 84 -18.33 11.35 15.63
C TRP A 84 -19.53 11.05 14.75
N THR A 85 -20.17 12.10 14.25
CA THR A 85 -21.19 11.99 13.21
C THR A 85 -20.57 12.26 11.83
N PRO A 86 -21.23 11.88 10.73
CA PRO A 86 -20.76 12.21 9.39
C PRO A 86 -20.56 13.71 9.16
N SER A 87 -21.25 14.56 9.93
CA SER A 87 -21.13 16.02 9.82
C SER A 87 -19.84 16.58 10.41
N ASP A 88 -19.16 15.81 11.26
CA ASP A 88 -17.91 16.20 11.91
C ASP A 88 -16.67 15.83 11.08
N LEU A 89 -16.82 14.93 10.12
CA LEU A 89 -15.75 14.51 9.21
C LEU A 89 -15.34 15.65 8.28
N ASN A 90 -14.06 15.66 7.90
CA ASN A 90 -13.59 16.55 6.84
C ASN A 90 -14.35 16.29 5.52
N ASP A 91 -14.33 17.27 4.62
CA ASP A 91 -15.16 17.25 3.40
C ASP A 91 -14.90 16.04 2.50
N ASP A 92 -13.64 15.67 2.31
CA ASP A 92 -13.26 14.59 1.41
C ASP A 92 -13.61 13.22 2.00
N LEU A 93 -13.31 12.98 3.28
CA LEU A 93 -13.69 11.74 3.95
C LEU A 93 -15.20 11.59 4.07
N ARG A 94 -15.92 12.70 4.31
CA ARG A 94 -17.39 12.71 4.26
C ARG A 94 -17.92 12.30 2.89
N ARG A 95 -17.29 12.74 1.79
CA ARG A 95 -17.66 12.28 0.44
C ARG A 95 -17.44 10.78 0.27
N GLU A 96 -16.36 10.24 0.83
CA GLU A 96 -16.10 8.80 0.81
C GLU A 96 -17.12 8.01 1.63
N TRP A 97 -17.48 8.50 2.82
CA TRP A 97 -18.56 7.94 3.62
C TRP A 97 -19.90 7.94 2.86
N VAL A 98 -20.28 9.07 2.24
CA VAL A 98 -21.48 9.15 1.38
C VAL A 98 -21.37 8.16 0.22
N ARG A 99 -20.21 8.06 -0.44
CA ARG A 99 -20.00 7.13 -1.56
C ARG A 99 -20.24 5.68 -1.14
N ALA A 100 -19.83 5.31 0.07
CA ALA A 100 -20.00 3.98 0.62
C ALA A 100 -21.46 3.70 1.05
N VAL A 101 -22.08 4.62 1.81
CA VAL A 101 -23.44 4.45 2.34
C VAL A 101 -24.49 4.54 1.23
N ALA A 102 -24.36 5.52 0.33
CA ALA A 102 -25.27 5.70 -0.80
C ALA A 102 -24.89 4.85 -2.02
N ARG A 103 -23.82 4.04 -1.93
CA ARG A 103 -23.38 3.08 -2.97
C ARG A 103 -23.25 3.72 -4.35
N THR A 104 -22.79 4.97 -4.41
CA THR A 104 -22.77 5.79 -5.64
C THR A 104 -21.81 5.28 -6.72
N HIS A 105 -20.94 4.34 -6.37
CA HIS A 105 -19.98 3.69 -7.26
C HIS A 105 -20.52 2.40 -7.89
N GLU A 106 -21.70 1.95 -7.48
CA GLU A 106 -22.34 0.71 -7.97
C GLU A 106 -23.48 1.01 -8.96
N ALA A 107 -23.70 0.08 -9.89
CA ALA A 107 -24.87 0.12 -10.76
C ALA A 107 -26.10 -0.44 -10.02
N LEU A 108 -26.98 0.45 -9.56
CA LEU A 108 -28.18 0.08 -8.79
C LEU A 108 -29.47 0.24 -9.58
N SER A 109 -30.45 -0.62 -9.28
CA SER A 109 -31.84 -0.43 -9.71
C SER A 109 -32.44 0.86 -9.10
N PRO A 110 -33.51 1.41 -9.70
CA PRO A 110 -34.19 2.58 -9.15
C PRO A 110 -34.61 2.42 -7.68
N ASP A 111 -35.18 1.27 -7.31
CA ASP A 111 -35.62 0.99 -5.94
C ASP A 111 -34.45 0.89 -4.96
N ASN A 112 -33.36 0.19 -5.33
CA ASN A 112 -32.18 0.10 -4.47
C ASN A 112 -31.53 1.47 -4.27
N ARG A 113 -31.48 2.30 -5.32
CA ARG A 113 -30.98 3.67 -5.22
C ARG A 113 -31.82 4.51 -4.25
N LEU A 114 -33.15 4.40 -4.33
CA LEU A 114 -34.06 5.08 -3.41
C LEU A 114 -33.85 4.59 -1.96
N ASN A 115 -33.72 3.28 -1.75
CA ASN A 115 -33.50 2.70 -0.42
C ASN A 115 -32.22 3.23 0.23
N HIS A 116 -31.10 3.26 -0.52
CA HIS A 116 -29.85 3.82 -0.01
C HIS A 116 -29.92 5.33 0.25
N ALA A 117 -30.64 6.08 -0.59
CA ALA A 117 -30.87 7.51 -0.36
C ALA A 117 -31.69 7.75 0.92
N LEU A 118 -32.76 6.97 1.15
CA LEU A 118 -33.55 7.04 2.37
C LEU A 118 -32.73 6.67 3.61
N GLN A 119 -31.88 5.63 3.52
CA GLN A 119 -30.96 5.24 4.59
C GLN A 119 -30.00 6.38 4.94
N LEU A 120 -29.37 7.00 3.94
CA LEU A 120 -28.48 8.15 4.11
C LEU A 120 -29.22 9.32 4.78
N CYS A 121 -30.41 9.68 4.28
CA CYS A 121 -31.23 10.76 4.82
C CYS A 121 -31.61 10.49 6.28
N ASN A 122 -32.05 9.27 6.62
CA ASN A 122 -32.41 8.90 7.98
C ASN A 122 -31.21 8.96 8.93
N HIS A 123 -30.04 8.51 8.48
CA HIS A 123 -28.79 8.57 9.25
C HIS A 123 -28.41 10.02 9.59
N LEU A 124 -28.46 10.92 8.60
CA LEU A 124 -28.15 12.34 8.79
C LEU A 124 -29.21 13.06 9.63
N ALA A 125 -30.49 12.83 9.37
CA ALA A 125 -31.60 13.46 10.09
C ALA A 125 -31.64 13.05 11.57
N SER A 126 -31.21 11.82 11.87
CA SER A 126 -31.14 11.30 13.24
C SER A 126 -29.79 11.56 13.91
N ALA A 127 -28.88 12.28 13.24
CA ALA A 127 -27.53 12.58 13.71
C ALA A 127 -26.78 11.35 14.26
N LEU A 128 -26.91 10.22 13.55
CA LEU A 128 -26.29 8.97 14.00
C LEU A 128 -24.76 9.05 13.92
N PRO A 129 -24.06 8.35 14.81
CA PRO A 129 -22.61 8.19 14.71
C PRO A 129 -22.19 7.47 13.43
N VAL A 130 -20.96 7.73 12.99
CA VAL A 130 -20.37 7.05 11.82
C VAL A 130 -20.29 5.53 12.10
N ASP A 131 -21.00 4.77 11.29
CA ASP A 131 -20.94 3.30 11.26
C ASP A 131 -19.78 2.80 10.40
N ARG A 132 -19.51 1.48 10.46
CA ARG A 132 -18.52 0.85 9.59
C ARG A 132 -18.85 1.09 8.12
N PHE A 133 -17.88 1.60 7.37
CA PHE A 133 -17.95 1.72 5.93
C PHE A 133 -16.63 1.30 5.31
N ASP A 134 -16.70 0.66 4.15
CA ASP A 134 -15.53 0.28 3.38
C ASP A 134 -15.30 1.32 2.28
N MET A 135 -14.09 1.86 2.23
CA MET A 135 -13.69 2.73 1.14
C MET A 135 -13.30 1.89 -0.07
N ASP A 136 -13.84 2.24 -1.25
CA ASP A 136 -13.36 1.67 -2.50
C ASP A 136 -11.88 2.01 -2.69
N LYS A 137 -11.03 0.98 -2.69
CA LYS A 137 -9.58 1.10 -2.90
C LYS A 137 -9.25 1.66 -4.29
N GLY A 138 -10.19 1.57 -5.24
CA GLY A 138 -10.04 2.06 -6.61
C GLY A 138 -9.10 1.16 -7.43
N GLY A 139 -9.54 0.74 -8.62
CA GLY A 139 -8.70 -0.01 -9.56
C GLY A 139 -8.24 -1.39 -9.07
N GLY A 140 -8.96 -2.01 -8.13
CA GLY A 140 -8.74 -3.39 -7.68
C GLY A 140 -7.52 -3.59 -6.77
N GLY A 141 -7.06 -2.56 -6.06
CA GLY A 141 -5.89 -2.68 -5.17
C GLY A 141 -4.55 -2.63 -5.91
N ASN A 142 -4.52 -2.05 -7.12
CA ASN A 142 -3.34 -1.81 -7.94
C ASN A 142 -2.54 -0.58 -7.47
N TRP A 143 -1.81 -0.72 -6.36
CA TRP A 143 -1.10 0.38 -5.70
C TRP A 143 0.21 0.75 -6.39
N ASP A 144 0.31 2.02 -6.76
CA ASP A 144 1.56 2.74 -7.04
C ASP A 144 1.58 4.07 -6.28
N ASP A 145 2.67 4.83 -6.39
CA ASP A 145 2.83 6.13 -5.70
C ASP A 145 1.70 7.10 -6.07
N SER A 146 1.31 7.15 -7.34
CA SER A 146 0.21 8.02 -7.80
C SER A 146 -1.15 7.58 -7.25
N ALA A 147 -1.41 6.28 -7.14
CA ALA A 147 -2.63 5.73 -6.54
C ALA A 147 -2.70 6.04 -5.04
N ILE A 148 -1.56 5.93 -4.34
CA ILE A 148 -1.44 6.30 -2.93
C ILE A 148 -1.72 7.79 -2.75
N GLU A 149 -1.10 8.67 -3.54
CA GLU A 149 -1.34 10.11 -3.50
C GLU A 149 -2.83 10.44 -3.72
N ARG A 150 -3.47 9.83 -4.73
CA ARG A 150 -4.92 9.99 -4.98
C ARG A 150 -5.77 9.53 -3.81
N MET A 151 -5.40 8.41 -3.16
CA MET A 151 -6.12 7.92 -2.00
C MET A 151 -6.01 8.87 -0.81
N THR A 152 -4.82 9.42 -0.53
CA THR A 152 -4.66 10.40 0.57
C THR A 152 -5.54 11.63 0.36
N LYS A 153 -5.63 12.14 -0.88
CA LYS A 153 -6.53 13.25 -1.21
C LYS A 153 -8.00 12.92 -0.97
N ARG A 154 -8.43 11.68 -1.28
CA ARG A 154 -9.79 11.21 -0.99
C ARG A 154 -10.08 11.10 0.50
N LEU A 155 -9.05 10.87 1.32
CA LEU A 155 -9.17 10.90 2.78
C LEU A 155 -9.18 12.33 3.34
N GLY A 156 -8.82 13.34 2.53
CA GLY A 156 -8.82 14.75 2.93
C GLY A 156 -7.49 15.27 3.43
N PHE A 157 -6.38 14.64 3.04
CA PHE A 157 -5.05 15.18 3.32
C PHE A 157 -4.06 14.98 2.16
N GLU A 158 -3.00 15.78 2.17
CA GLU A 158 -1.92 15.64 1.19
C GLU A 158 -0.72 14.89 1.78
N LEU A 159 -0.19 13.98 0.99
CA LEU A 159 0.97 13.19 1.38
C LEU A 159 2.27 14.02 1.31
N HIS A 160 2.82 14.37 2.47
CA HIS A 160 4.04 15.18 2.59
C HIS A 160 5.29 14.32 2.83
N VAL A 161 5.79 13.69 1.76
CA VAL A 161 7.05 12.92 1.79
C VAL A 161 8.24 13.81 1.38
N ALA A 162 9.40 13.58 2.01
CA ALA A 162 10.60 14.34 1.72
C ALA A 162 10.99 14.25 0.24
N LYS A 163 11.38 15.40 -0.37
CA LYS A 163 11.71 15.52 -1.81
C LYS A 163 12.70 14.46 -2.30
N LYS A 164 13.71 14.10 -1.50
CA LYS A 164 14.69 13.06 -1.82
C LYS A 164 14.04 11.68 -1.99
N ILE A 165 13.04 11.35 -1.18
CA ILE A 165 12.33 10.07 -1.23
C ILE A 165 11.42 10.03 -2.46
N TYR A 166 10.66 11.10 -2.72
CA TYR A 166 9.86 11.22 -3.95
C TYR A 166 10.73 11.12 -5.21
N ALA A 167 11.86 11.83 -5.25
CA ALA A 167 12.78 11.75 -6.39
C ALA A 167 13.32 10.33 -6.60
N ALA A 168 13.59 9.60 -5.52
CA ALA A 168 14.06 8.22 -5.60
C ALA A 168 12.99 7.25 -6.11
N ILE A 169 11.73 7.44 -5.71
CA ILE A 169 10.63 6.55 -6.12
C ILE A 169 10.17 6.81 -7.56
N LYS A 170 10.22 8.07 -8.00
CA LYS A 170 9.82 8.48 -9.36
C LYS A 170 10.95 8.35 -10.39
N LYS A 171 12.19 8.13 -9.94
CA LYS A 171 13.32 7.92 -10.85
C LYS A 171 13.05 6.68 -11.72
N PRO A 172 13.04 6.81 -13.06
CA PRO A 172 12.88 5.68 -13.94
C PRO A 172 13.96 4.62 -13.72
N ILE A 173 13.54 3.36 -13.64
CA ILE A 173 14.40 2.19 -13.49
C ILE A 173 14.38 1.38 -14.78
N ARG A 174 13.18 1.01 -15.24
CA ARG A 174 12.97 0.23 -16.47
C ARG A 174 11.63 0.61 -17.09
N ASP A 175 11.56 0.61 -18.43
CA ASP A 175 10.34 0.92 -19.20
C ASP A 175 9.69 2.25 -18.77
N ASP A 176 10.51 3.25 -18.43
CA ASP A 176 10.10 4.54 -17.87
C ASP A 176 9.32 4.47 -16.54
N MET A 177 9.33 3.32 -15.87
CA MET A 177 8.67 3.12 -14.58
C MET A 177 9.58 3.41 -13.39
N GLY A 178 9.04 4.15 -12.41
CA GLY A 178 9.62 4.27 -11.08
C GLY A 178 9.45 3.00 -10.23
N SER A 179 9.97 3.01 -9.01
CA SER A 179 10.03 1.81 -8.14
C SER A 179 8.67 1.13 -7.94
N LEU A 180 7.65 1.85 -7.45
CA LEU A 180 6.35 1.25 -7.16
C LEU A 180 5.62 0.80 -8.43
N ALA A 181 5.68 1.61 -9.50
CA ALA A 181 5.09 1.28 -10.78
C ALA A 181 5.70 -0.01 -11.37
N LEU A 182 7.02 -0.16 -11.27
CA LEU A 182 7.73 -1.35 -11.73
C LEU A 182 7.39 -2.58 -10.89
N VAL A 183 7.37 -2.46 -9.55
CA VAL A 183 6.96 -3.54 -8.63
C VAL A 183 5.54 -4.02 -8.97
N LYS A 184 4.59 -3.09 -9.11
CA LYS A 184 3.21 -3.38 -9.52
C LYS A 184 3.15 -4.10 -10.86
N ASN A 185 3.84 -3.59 -11.87
CA ASN A 185 3.86 -4.16 -13.21
C ASN A 185 4.38 -5.60 -13.19
N LEU A 186 5.54 -5.82 -12.56
CA LEU A 186 6.18 -7.13 -12.49
C LEU A 186 5.35 -8.14 -11.70
N ARG A 187 4.81 -7.75 -10.55
CA ARG A 187 3.89 -8.59 -9.77
C ARG A 187 2.67 -8.98 -10.61
N ASN A 188 2.05 -8.05 -11.33
CA ASN A 188 0.88 -8.34 -12.16
C ASN A 188 1.22 -9.28 -13.31
N ARG A 189 2.36 -9.07 -13.97
CA ARG A 189 2.81 -9.95 -15.06
C ARG A 189 3.09 -11.37 -14.58
N LEU A 190 3.71 -11.53 -13.40
CA LEU A 190 3.94 -12.82 -12.74
C LEU A 190 2.60 -13.49 -12.35
N ALA A 191 1.70 -12.76 -11.68
CA ALA A 191 0.42 -13.30 -11.21
C ALA A 191 -0.50 -13.74 -12.34
N HIS A 192 -0.47 -13.04 -13.48
CA HIS A 192 -1.23 -13.43 -14.68
C HIS A 192 -0.52 -14.49 -15.52
N GLY A 193 0.69 -14.93 -15.14
CA GLY A 193 1.46 -15.92 -15.89
C GLY A 193 1.98 -15.43 -17.25
N SER A 194 2.00 -14.12 -17.47
CA SER A 194 2.49 -13.52 -18.73
C SER A 194 4.02 -13.52 -18.84
N ILE A 195 4.71 -13.73 -17.71
CA ILE A 195 6.14 -13.99 -17.62
C ILE A 195 6.39 -15.03 -16.53
N SER A 196 7.45 -15.80 -16.69
CA SER A 196 8.03 -16.66 -15.66
C SER A 196 8.88 -15.86 -14.67
N PHE A 197 9.20 -16.48 -13.54
CA PHE A 197 10.13 -15.91 -12.58
C PHE A 197 11.54 -15.68 -13.16
N VAL A 198 11.97 -16.52 -14.10
CA VAL A 198 13.30 -16.38 -14.72
C VAL A 198 13.34 -15.18 -15.66
N GLU A 199 12.30 -14.99 -16.48
CA GLU A 199 12.16 -13.85 -17.40
C GLU A 199 12.01 -12.51 -16.64
N CYS A 200 11.39 -12.53 -15.46
CA CYS A 200 11.17 -11.33 -14.65
C CYS A 200 12.47 -10.64 -14.20
N SER A 201 13.51 -11.41 -13.87
CA SER A 201 14.81 -10.93 -13.38
C SER A 201 15.96 -11.12 -14.37
N GLU A 202 15.68 -11.53 -15.61
CA GLU A 202 16.70 -11.89 -16.61
C GLU A 202 17.73 -10.77 -16.86
N ASN A 203 17.28 -9.52 -16.88
CA ASN A 203 18.11 -8.34 -17.15
C ASN A 203 18.35 -7.49 -15.90
N GLU A 204 18.09 -8.01 -14.71
CA GLU A 204 18.20 -7.27 -13.46
C GLU A 204 19.41 -7.73 -12.66
N THR A 205 20.15 -6.78 -12.08
CA THR A 205 21.17 -7.09 -11.08
C THR A 205 20.54 -7.14 -9.69
N PHE A 206 21.08 -7.97 -8.80
CA PHE A 206 20.63 -7.98 -7.41
C PHE A 206 20.78 -6.60 -6.75
N SER A 207 21.85 -5.86 -7.07
CA SER A 207 22.03 -4.49 -6.56
C SER A 207 20.93 -3.53 -7.01
N GLY A 208 20.43 -3.66 -8.24
CA GLY A 208 19.30 -2.91 -8.76
C GLY A 208 18.01 -3.24 -8.02
N ILE A 209 17.72 -4.54 -7.85
CA ILE A 209 16.56 -5.04 -7.10
C ILE A 209 16.59 -4.55 -5.64
N LYS A 210 17.74 -4.67 -4.98
CA LYS A 210 17.93 -4.19 -3.60
C LYS A 210 17.74 -2.67 -3.49
N SER A 211 18.26 -1.90 -4.45
CA SER A 211 18.04 -0.44 -4.46
C SER A 211 16.57 -0.08 -4.67
N LEU A 212 15.88 -0.79 -5.57
CA LEU A 212 14.45 -0.60 -5.81
C LEU A 212 13.64 -0.93 -4.55
N ALA A 213 13.96 -2.03 -3.89
CA ALA A 213 13.33 -2.45 -2.64
C ALA A 213 13.51 -1.39 -1.55
N ASN A 214 14.74 -0.94 -1.32
CA ASN A 214 15.05 0.10 -0.32
C ASN A 214 14.31 1.42 -0.60
N ASN A 215 14.16 1.82 -1.86
CA ASN A 215 13.39 3.01 -2.21
C ASN A 215 11.90 2.82 -1.85
N THR A 216 11.32 1.66 -2.18
CA THR A 216 9.94 1.30 -1.82
C THR A 216 9.73 1.30 -0.30
N LEU A 217 10.62 0.63 0.47
CA LEU A 217 10.53 0.57 1.93
C LEU A 217 10.57 1.96 2.57
N ARG A 218 11.51 2.81 2.16
CA ARG A 218 11.64 4.19 2.68
C ARG A 218 10.44 5.06 2.32
N TYR A 219 9.85 4.85 1.15
CA TYR A 219 8.63 5.56 0.76
C TYR A 219 7.44 5.13 1.62
N LEU A 220 7.21 3.82 1.80
CA LEU A 220 6.14 3.31 2.64
C LEU A 220 6.29 3.74 4.10
N GLU A 221 7.50 3.76 4.64
CA GLU A 221 7.78 4.25 5.99
C GLU A 221 7.39 5.74 6.13
N ALA A 222 7.69 6.56 5.12
CA ALA A 222 7.27 7.95 5.09
C ALA A 222 5.75 8.10 4.95
N VAL A 223 5.08 7.21 4.19
CA VAL A 223 3.62 7.17 4.06
C VAL A 223 2.98 6.85 5.41
N VAL A 224 3.42 5.78 6.07
CA VAL A 224 2.95 5.39 7.41
C VAL A 224 3.07 6.54 8.39
N GLY A 225 4.23 7.21 8.43
CA GLY A 225 4.42 8.39 9.29
C GLY A 225 3.52 9.58 8.95
N CYS A 226 3.06 9.73 7.71
CA CYS A 226 2.05 10.73 7.36
C CYS A 226 0.66 10.34 7.88
N PHE A 227 0.28 9.07 7.75
CA PHE A 227 -0.98 8.55 8.27
C PHE A 227 -1.04 8.62 9.80
N GLU A 228 0.04 8.31 10.50
CA GLU A 228 0.11 8.47 11.96
C GLU A 228 -0.16 9.92 12.37
N LYS A 229 0.52 10.89 11.77
CA LYS A 229 0.31 12.32 12.08
C LYS A 229 -1.12 12.76 11.80
N TYR A 230 -1.68 12.29 10.68
CA TYR A 230 -3.06 12.57 10.29
C TYR A 230 -4.07 12.03 11.32
N LEU A 231 -3.84 10.81 11.83
CA LEU A 231 -4.67 10.18 12.85
C LEU A 231 -4.51 10.85 14.22
N GLU A 232 -3.28 11.09 14.67
CA GLU A 232 -2.96 11.74 15.94
C GLU A 232 -3.47 13.19 16.00
N GLY A 233 -3.43 13.90 14.87
CA GLY A 233 -3.94 15.26 14.73
C GLY A 233 -5.45 15.37 14.50
N TYR A 234 -6.17 14.24 14.50
CA TYR A 234 -7.61 14.19 14.19
C TYR A 234 -7.96 14.89 12.87
N GLU A 235 -7.08 14.83 11.88
CA GLU A 235 -7.22 15.57 10.63
C GLU A 235 -8.35 15.03 9.73
N TYR A 236 -8.86 13.85 10.07
CA TYR A 236 -10.09 13.28 9.52
C TYR A 236 -11.36 14.01 9.95
N LEU A 237 -11.27 14.93 10.92
CA LEU A 237 -12.34 15.79 11.37
C LEU A 237 -12.14 17.23 10.89
N LEU A 238 -13.25 17.97 10.83
CA LEU A 238 -13.25 19.42 10.71
C LEU A 238 -12.43 20.05 11.85
N PRO A 239 -11.63 21.10 11.59
CA PRO A 239 -10.76 21.72 12.60
C PRO A 239 -11.46 22.06 13.92
N GLU A 240 -12.69 22.56 13.84
CA GLU A 240 -13.52 22.95 14.99
C GLU A 240 -14.10 21.77 15.81
N ARG A 241 -13.95 20.53 15.32
CA ARG A 241 -14.42 19.31 15.97
C ARG A 241 -13.31 18.47 16.59
N ARG A 242 -12.05 18.85 16.39
CA ARG A 242 -10.89 18.12 16.92
C ARG A 242 -10.81 18.28 18.44
N PRO A 243 -10.43 17.21 19.18
CA PRO A 243 -10.19 17.26 20.63
C PRO A 243 -9.10 18.24 21.07
#